data_AF-A0A821WC87-F1
#
_entry.id   AF-A0A821WC87-F1
#
_cell.length_a   1.000
_cell.length_b   1.000
_cell.length_c   1.000
_cell.angle_alpha   90.00
_cell.angle_beta   90.00
_cell.angle_gamma   90.00
#
_symmetry.space_group_name_H-M   'P 1'
#
loop_
_entity.id
_entity.type
_entity.pdbx_description
1 polymer ?
#
loop_
_entity_poly.entity_id
_entity_poly.type
_entity_poly.pdbx_seq_one_letter_code
_entity_poly.pdbx_strand_id
1 'polypeptide(L)' 'QFIRKFGANVLQHPRGVCVDNMGHIIVVECKVMRVFIFDINGNVLNKFTCSKYLEFPNGVCCN' A
#
# COMPACT_ATOMS: atom_id res chain seq x y z
N GLN A 1 -16.14 -3.58 16.80
CA GLN A 1 -15.86 -2.13 16.96
C GLN A 1 -14.91 -1.70 15.86
N PHE A 2 -15.19 -0.59 15.19
CA PHE A 2 -14.28 -0.01 14.19
C PHE A 2 -13.12 0.71 14.89
N ILE A 3 -11.87 0.42 14.50
CA ILE A 3 -10.69 1.03 15.14
C ILE A 3 -10.28 2.33 14.45
N ARG A 4 -10.06 2.30 13.11
CA ARG A 4 -9.46 3.42 12.37
C ARG A 4 -9.69 3.34 10.86
N LYS A 5 -9.72 4.51 10.20
CA LYS A 5 -9.61 4.70 8.74
C LYS A 5 -8.39 5.56 8.40
N PHE A 6 -7.68 5.23 7.32
CA PHE A 6 -6.65 6.09 6.72
C PHE A 6 -6.60 5.85 5.20
N GLY A 7 -5.69 6.52 4.49
CA GLY A 7 -5.44 6.28 3.06
C GLY A 7 -6.45 6.90 2.09
N ALA A 8 -7.62 7.34 2.55
CA ALA A 8 -8.72 7.81 1.68
C ALA A 8 -8.35 8.98 0.75
N ASN A 9 -7.40 9.85 1.17
CA ASN A 9 -7.00 11.03 0.40
C ASN A 9 -5.75 10.80 -0.45
N VAL A 10 -5.08 9.65 -0.30
CA VAL A 10 -3.78 9.37 -0.97
C VAL A 10 -3.82 8.16 -1.88
N LEU A 11 -4.67 7.17 -1.56
CA LEU A 11 -4.94 6.00 -2.39
C LEU A 11 -6.00 6.35 -3.43
N GLN A 12 -5.86 5.77 -4.61
CA GLN A 12 -6.72 5.92 -5.78
C GLN A 12 -7.30 4.58 -6.20
N HIS A 13 -6.44 3.57 -6.37
CA HIS A 13 -6.81 2.24 -6.88
C HIS A 13 -6.07 1.11 -6.16
N PRO A 14 -6.22 0.98 -4.82
CA PRO A 14 -5.58 -0.09 -4.07
C PRO A 14 -6.10 -1.46 -4.54
N ARG A 15 -5.18 -2.40 -4.73
CA ARG A 15 -5.47 -3.74 -5.25
C ARG A 15 -4.91 -4.86 -4.39
N GLY A 16 -3.75 -4.65 -3.78
CA GLY A 16 -3.13 -5.58 -2.85
C GLY A 16 -2.76 -4.89 -1.55
N VAL A 17 -2.85 -5.62 -0.44
CA VAL A 17 -2.37 -5.19 0.88
C VAL A 17 -1.69 -6.35 1.59
N CYS A 18 -0.58 -6.08 2.28
CA CYS A 18 0.06 -7.01 3.21
C CYS A 18 0.67 -6.23 4.39
N VAL A 19 1.11 -6.96 5.43
CA VAL A 19 1.72 -6.38 6.63
C VAL A 19 3.01 -7.12 6.92
N ASP A 20 4.12 -6.39 7.05
CA ASP A 20 5.41 -6.99 7.37
C ASP A 20 5.56 -7.30 8.87
N ASN A 21 6.64 -7.97 9.25
CA ASN A 21 6.91 -8.34 10.64
C ASN A 21 7.19 -7.14 11.57
N MET A 22 7.36 -5.93 11.01
CA MET A 22 7.52 -4.69 11.76
C MET A 22 6.18 -3.95 11.96
N GLY A 23 5.09 -4.46 11.39
CA GLY A 23 3.77 -3.85 11.45
C GLY A 23 3.55 -2.74 10.42
N HIS A 24 4.38 -2.65 9.38
CA HIS A 24 4.13 -1.73 8.27
C HIS A 24 3.07 -2.28 7.34
N ILE A 25 2.14 -1.42 6.95
CA ILE A 25 1.03 -1.77 6.05
C ILE A 25 1.44 -1.37 4.64
N ILE A 26 1.65 -2.36 3.78
CA ILE A 26 2.09 -2.16 2.40
C ILE A 26 0.89 -2.29 1.48
N VAL A 27 0.61 -1.25 0.68
CA VAL A 27 -0.53 -1.21 -0.25
C VAL A 27 -0.03 -0.98 -1.66
N VAL A 28 -0.49 -1.80 -2.61
CA VAL A 28 -0.16 -1.68 -4.03
C VAL A 28 -1.36 -1.20 -4.83
N GLU A 29 -1.16 -0.17 -5.66
CA GLU A 29 -2.14 0.39 -6.56
C GLU A 29 -1.97 -0.11 -8.00
N CYS A 30 -3.06 -0.60 -8.60
CA CYS A 30 -2.97 -1.29 -9.89
C CYS A 30 -3.01 -0.37 -11.11
N LYS A 31 -3.57 0.84 -11.07
CA LYS A 31 -3.65 1.72 -12.26
C LYS A 31 -2.48 2.70 -12.39
N VAL A 32 -1.85 3.02 -11.26
CA VAL A 32 -0.75 4.00 -11.17
C VAL A 32 0.59 3.35 -10.82
N MET A 33 0.62 2.01 -10.74
CA MET A 33 1.79 1.19 -10.42
C MET A 33 2.55 1.72 -9.22
N ARG A 34 1.86 1.92 -8.11
CA ARG A 34 2.42 2.60 -6.95
C ARG A 34 2.33 1.74 -5.71
N VAL A 35 3.36 1.80 -4.90
CA VAL A 35 3.41 1.16 -3.58
C VAL A 35 3.40 2.26 -2.53
N PHE A 36 2.55 2.08 -1.53
CA PHE A 36 2.57 2.83 -0.28
C PHE A 36 3.00 1.93 0.86
N ILE A 37 3.77 2.49 1.78
CA ILE A 37 4.10 1.87 3.06
C ILE A 37 3.58 2.81 4.14
N PHE A 38 2.67 2.31 4.97
CA PHE A 38 2.13 3.04 6.11
C PHE A 38 2.62 2.43 7.42
N ASP A 39 2.68 3.24 8.47
CA ASP A 39 2.74 2.71 9.82
C ASP A 39 1.36 2.18 10.27
N ILE A 40 1.32 1.54 11.44
CA ILE A 40 0.06 1.06 12.06
C ILE A 40 -0.95 2.19 12.34
N ASN A 41 -0.47 3.44 12.37
CA ASN A 41 -1.29 4.63 12.57
C ASN A 41 -1.90 5.20 11.28
N GLY A 42 -1.49 4.68 10.12
CA GLY A 42 -1.93 5.15 8.83
C GLY A 42 -1.15 6.34 8.30
N ASN A 43 -0.02 6.69 8.92
CA ASN A 43 0.90 7.69 8.40
C ASN A 43 1.73 7.07 7.27
N VAL A 44 1.96 7.84 6.20
CA VAL A 44 2.80 7.40 5.08
C VAL A 44 4.26 7.41 5.52
N LEU A 45 4.88 6.24 5.59
CA LEU A 45 6.31 6.08 5.81
C LEU A 45 7.08 6.22 4.50
N ASN A 46 6.57 5.62 3.42
CA ASN A 46 7.18 5.70 2.10
C ASN A 46 6.14 5.55 0.98
N LYS A 47 6.49 6.06 -0.21
CA LYS A 47 5.69 5.98 -1.43
C LYS A 47 6.63 5.99 -2.64
N PHE A 48 6.48 5.01 -3.52
CA PHE A 48 7.24 4.94 -4.76
C PHE A 48 6.45 4.32 -5.91
N THR A 49 6.85 4.65 -7.14
CA THR A 49 6.28 4.06 -8.36
C THR A 49 7.14 2.91 -8.85
N CYS A 50 6.47 1.92 -9.43
CA CYS A 50 7.05 0.71 -9.98
C CYS A 50 6.64 0.51 -11.45
N SER A 51 6.20 1.57 -12.14
CA SER A 51 5.72 1.48 -13.54
C SER A 51 6.78 0.97 -14.52
N LYS A 52 8.07 1.02 -14.18
CA LYS A 52 9.15 0.42 -14.96
C LYS A 52 9.25 -1.10 -14.82
N TYR A 53 8.64 -1.67 -13.78
CA TYR A 53 8.77 -3.08 -13.39
C TYR A 53 7.45 -3.84 -13.33
N LEU A 54 6.33 -3.11 -13.21
CA LEU A 54 4.99 -3.66 -13.05
C LEU A 54 4.02 -2.96 -14.01
N GLU A 55 3.18 -3.75 -14.67
CA GLU A 55 2.14 -3.24 -15.58
C GLU A 55 0.72 -3.37 -15.01
N PHE A 56 0.43 -4.40 -14.21
CA PHE A 56 -0.89 -4.62 -13.60
C PHE A 56 -0.78 -5.44 -12.30
N PRO A 57 -0.25 -4.85 -11.21
CA PRO A 57 -0.09 -5.58 -9.97
C PRO A 57 -1.45 -5.87 -9.34
N ASN A 58 -1.67 -7.13 -8.99
CA ASN A 58 -2.94 -7.62 -8.42
C ASN A 58 -2.80 -8.12 -6.98
N GLY A 59 -1.59 -8.39 -6.52
CA GLY A 59 -1.31 -8.91 -5.19
C GLY A 59 0.04 -8.45 -4.69
N VAL A 60 0.23 -8.53 -3.38
CA VAL A 60 1.48 -8.21 -2.70
C VAL A 60 1.60 -9.12 -1.48
N CYS A 61 2.82 -9.58 -1.22
CA CYS A 61 3.17 -10.29 -0.01
C CYS A 61 4.53 -9.78 0.49
N CYS A 62 4.78 -9.98 1.76
CA CYS A 62 6.02 -9.66 2.44
C CYS A 62 6.47 -10.88 3.26
N ASN A 63 7.77 -10.96 3.51
CA ASN A 63 8.38 -12.00 4.35
C ASN A 63 8.21 -11.70 5.84
#